data_AF-A0A2G2DZ47-F1
#
_entry.id   AF-A0A2G2DZ47-F1
#
_cell.length_a   1.000
_cell.length_b   1.000
_cell.length_c   1.000
_cell.angle_alpha   90.00
_cell.angle_beta   90.00
_cell.angle_gamma   90.00
#
_symmetry.space_group_name_H-M   'P 1'
#
loop_
_entity.id
_entity.type
_entity.pdbx_description
1 polymer ?
#
loop_
_entity_poly.entity_id
_entity_poly.type
_entity_poly.pdbx_seq_one_letter_code
_entity_poly.pdbx_strand_id
1 'polypeptide(L)'
;MEILISVIFFLVIIVFLRTCKFFVSKNLNSWVLPVAFALKCGVGMLFLQFYIFQHEDPHLKNDAGAFYREAQILNTVYDESPSDYLKLVSGIGATEALSEKYLGETNHWDSGKQAVFHDNRNIIRVHALINFISIGSIVVHMLIFSFISLIGTFLLFLALQKHSALKPWVIFSLLVLLPNLLFWSSGILKEPFIVFGIGALAYGMVGEISKKRKLLFILLGLIALLCFKPYIFIALLAAGLVYLIYFLSPKYKILSALGIPIVLGFIVLFSFPSVIEKGTHLLSRKQFDFSNVGRGGMHVRSEPDSCFYYFTLDQYSNLTIEGDSVWLKKEIDACKVTHGDLVPPTPIHLKPNKQAWRLHFDQPRANSFIEITPINDKPSQLLTSAPEAIFNAVIRPLPNDPGGKLKYLAFFETLILFGLIAWTIFQRRKVTSNERGFILSAIVFCILLALLIGWTTPVLGAIHRYRLPIQLAMICCIIVAWKPNIQFLKK
;
A
#
# COMPACT_ATOMS: atom_id res chain seq x y z
N MET A 1 -11.83 29.23 9.14
CA MET A 1 -12.63 28.75 8.00
C MET A 1 -12.49 27.22 7.83
N GLU A 2 -11.27 26.67 7.82
CA GLU A 2 -11.00 25.22 7.67
C GLU A 2 -11.71 24.29 8.67
N ILE A 3 -11.77 24.67 9.95
CA ILE A 3 -12.48 23.88 10.97
C ILE A 3 -13.98 23.81 10.65
N LEU A 4 -14.58 24.95 10.29
CA LEU A 4 -16.01 25.03 9.99
C LEU A 4 -16.37 24.16 8.78
N ILE A 5 -15.62 24.24 7.69
CA ILE A 5 -15.87 23.41 6.50
C ILE A 5 -15.69 21.91 6.83
N SER A 6 -14.69 21.57 7.66
CA SER A 6 -14.46 20.18 8.08
C SER A 6 -15.62 19.63 8.92
N VAL A 7 -16.16 20.43 9.85
CA VAL A 7 -17.34 20.07 10.64
C VAL A 7 -18.57 19.92 9.75
N ILE A 8 -18.79 20.83 8.79
CA ILE A 8 -19.90 20.73 7.84
C ILE A 8 -19.79 19.45 7.03
N PHE A 9 -18.62 19.14 6.45
CA PHE A 9 -18.41 17.90 5.70
C PHE A 9 -18.66 16.65 6.54
N PHE A 10 -18.17 16.64 7.78
CA PHE A 10 -18.41 15.55 8.71
C PHE A 10 -19.91 15.33 8.96
N LEU A 11 -20.65 16.39 9.29
CA LEU A 11 -22.09 16.33 9.54
C LEU A 11 -22.87 15.91 8.29
N VAL A 12 -22.52 16.43 7.12
CA VAL A 12 -23.15 16.07 5.84
C VAL A 12 -22.96 14.57 5.57
N ILE A 13 -21.75 14.03 5.76
CA ILE A 13 -21.50 12.60 5.57
C ILE A 13 -22.27 11.75 6.59
N ILE A 14 -22.32 12.17 7.87
CA ILE A 14 -23.12 11.48 8.90
C ILE A 14 -24.60 11.44 8.54
N VAL A 15 -25.18 12.58 8.12
CA VAL A 15 -26.58 12.64 7.67
C VAL A 15 -26.80 11.79 6.43
N PHE A 16 -25.87 11.81 5.48
CA PHE A 16 -25.94 11.00 4.26
C PHE A 16 -25.93 9.50 4.57
N LEU A 17 -25.05 9.04 5.47
CA LEU A 17 -24.98 7.65 5.93
C LEU A 17 -26.27 7.18 6.60
N ARG A 18 -27.03 8.09 7.23
CA ARG A 18 -28.31 7.77 7.88
C ARG A 18 -29.50 7.79 6.94
N THR A 19 -29.49 8.69 5.95
CA THR A 19 -30.67 8.96 5.11
C THR A 19 -30.64 8.23 3.77
N CYS A 20 -29.45 7.93 3.23
CA CYS A 20 -29.33 7.25 1.95
C CYS A 20 -29.71 5.77 2.06
N LYS A 21 -30.74 5.36 1.31
CA LYS A 21 -31.30 3.99 1.31
C LYS A 21 -30.26 2.90 1.03
N PHE A 22 -29.18 3.23 0.33
CA PHE A 22 -28.10 2.28 0.04
C PHE A 22 -27.36 1.81 1.32
N PHE A 23 -27.14 2.71 2.29
CA PHE A 23 -26.43 2.39 3.53
C PHE A 23 -27.34 1.85 4.63
N VAL A 24 -28.66 2.06 4.49
CA VAL A 24 -29.66 1.50 5.41
C VAL A 24 -29.88 0.02 5.11
N SER A 25 -29.08 -0.84 5.74
CA SER A 25 -29.23 -2.30 5.67
C SER A 25 -30.24 -2.79 6.71
N LYS A 26 -31.13 -3.71 6.34
CA LYS A 26 -32.03 -4.39 7.31
C LYS A 26 -31.27 -5.19 8.37
N ASN A 27 -30.03 -5.57 8.08
CA ASN A 27 -29.22 -6.47 8.91
C ASN A 27 -28.29 -5.72 9.88
N LEU A 28 -28.15 -4.39 9.74
CA LEU A 28 -27.32 -3.56 10.61
C LEU A 28 -28.17 -2.44 11.22
N ASN A 29 -27.86 -2.08 12.47
CA ASN A 29 -28.42 -0.87 13.06
C ASN A 29 -27.96 0.36 12.23
N SER A 30 -28.87 1.32 12.02
CA SER A 30 -28.61 2.54 11.22
C SER A 30 -27.47 3.41 11.76
N TRP A 31 -27.05 3.22 13.01
CA TRP A 31 -25.90 3.90 13.61
C TRP A 31 -24.55 3.22 13.39
N VAL A 32 -24.52 1.98 12.88
CA VAL A 32 -23.25 1.24 12.69
C VAL A 32 -22.31 1.95 11.73
N LEU A 33 -22.81 2.40 10.57
CA LEU A 33 -21.97 3.14 9.61
C LEU A 33 -21.57 4.53 10.12
N PRO A 34 -22.47 5.37 10.66
CA PRO A 34 -22.08 6.65 11.27
C PRO A 34 -21.03 6.52 12.38
N VAL A 35 -21.17 5.54 13.28
CA VAL A 35 -20.19 5.31 14.35
C VAL A 35 -18.86 4.83 13.78
N ALA A 36 -18.88 3.93 12.79
CA ALA A 36 -17.65 3.51 12.12
C ALA A 36 -16.98 4.66 11.37
N PHE A 37 -17.75 5.54 10.72
CA PHE A 37 -17.21 6.76 10.10
C PHE A 37 -16.56 7.66 11.15
N ALA A 38 -17.24 7.96 12.26
CA ALA A 38 -16.69 8.77 13.34
C ALA A 38 -15.41 8.16 13.94
N LEU A 39 -15.38 6.84 14.12
CA LEU A 39 -14.17 6.13 14.55
C LEU A 39 -13.03 6.28 13.54
N LYS A 40 -13.31 6.10 12.24
CA LYS A 40 -12.32 6.32 11.17
C LYS A 40 -11.83 7.76 11.17
N CYS A 41 -12.71 8.75 11.32
CA CYS A 41 -12.30 10.15 11.42
C CYS A 41 -11.40 10.41 12.63
N GLY A 42 -11.73 9.85 13.80
CA GLY A 42 -10.88 9.96 14.98
C GLY A 42 -9.49 9.36 14.75
N VAL A 43 -9.42 8.17 14.16
CA VAL A 43 -8.14 7.53 13.80
C VAL A 43 -7.42 8.27 12.67
N GLY A 44 -8.15 8.85 11.72
CA GLY A 44 -7.62 9.70 10.66
C GLY A 44 -7.00 10.98 11.21
N MET A 45 -7.57 11.59 12.25
CA MET A 45 -6.93 12.70 12.97
C MET A 45 -5.63 12.26 13.66
N LEU A 46 -5.61 11.08 14.27
CA LEU A 46 -4.36 10.51 14.82
C LEU A 46 -3.33 10.25 13.71
N PHE A 47 -3.76 9.78 12.54
CA PHE A 47 -2.90 9.64 11.37
C PHE A 47 -2.30 10.98 10.97
N LEU A 48 -3.09 12.04 10.83
CA LEU A 48 -2.56 13.38 10.50
C LEU A 48 -1.56 13.85 11.56
N GLN A 49 -1.86 13.68 12.85
CA GLN A 49 -0.99 14.09 13.94
C GLN A 49 0.36 13.34 13.94
N PHE A 50 0.33 12.01 13.93
CA PHE A 50 1.55 11.20 14.08
C PHE A 50 2.32 11.03 12.77
N TYR A 51 1.61 10.94 11.64
CA TYR A 51 2.22 10.63 10.35
C TYR A 51 2.60 11.89 9.56
N ILE A 52 1.90 13.02 9.75
CA ILE A 52 2.17 14.26 9.00
C ILE A 52 2.78 15.34 9.89
N PHE A 53 2.18 15.66 11.04
CA PHE A 53 2.57 16.83 11.84
C PHE A 53 3.69 16.60 12.86
N GLN A 54 3.88 15.38 13.39
CA GLN A 54 4.99 15.12 14.34
C GLN A 54 6.35 14.84 13.68
N HIS A 55 6.40 14.63 12.36
CA HIS A 55 7.65 14.50 11.60
C HIS A 55 8.00 15.86 10.96
N GLU A 56 8.02 16.92 11.77
CA GLU A 56 8.45 18.30 11.45
C GLU A 56 9.96 18.42 11.16
N ASP A 57 10.60 17.36 10.67
CA ASP A 57 11.91 17.48 10.05
C ASP A 57 11.69 17.79 8.56
N PRO A 58 12.12 18.95 8.04
CA PRO A 58 12.05 19.30 6.61
C PRO A 58 12.62 18.21 5.69
N HIS A 59 13.49 17.34 6.22
CA HIS A 59 14.18 16.28 5.50
C HIS A 59 13.47 14.91 5.57
N LEU A 60 12.53 14.69 6.51
CA LEU A 60 11.72 13.48 6.61
C LEU A 60 10.35 13.66 5.92
N LYS A 61 10.37 13.74 4.59
CA LYS A 61 9.15 13.80 3.76
C LYS A 61 8.40 12.46 3.83
N ASN A 62 7.37 12.36 4.68
CA ASN A 62 6.42 11.25 4.61
C ASN A 62 5.58 11.32 3.32
N ASP A 63 5.26 10.16 2.72
CA ASP A 63 4.52 10.04 1.46
C ASP A 63 3.22 10.86 1.44
N ALA A 64 2.44 10.77 2.53
CA ALA A 64 1.10 11.37 2.63
C ALA A 64 1.14 12.89 2.50
N GLY A 65 2.00 13.53 3.29
CA GLY A 65 2.21 14.97 3.26
C GLY A 65 2.83 15.43 1.94
N ALA A 66 3.71 14.63 1.35
CA ALA A 66 4.28 14.93 0.04
C ALA A 66 3.22 14.93 -1.07
N PHE A 67 2.38 13.90 -1.14
CA PHE A 67 1.29 13.86 -2.14
C PHE A 67 0.32 15.02 -1.99
N TYR A 68 0.00 15.41 -0.75
CA TYR A 68 -0.85 16.55 -0.48
C TYR A 68 -0.22 17.87 -0.94
N ARG A 69 1.03 18.15 -0.56
CA ARG A 69 1.74 19.38 -0.96
C ARG A 69 1.97 19.47 -2.47
N GLU A 70 2.38 18.38 -3.10
CA GLU A 70 2.58 18.34 -4.55
C GLU A 70 1.26 18.51 -5.31
N ALA A 71 0.14 18.08 -4.73
CA ALA A 71 -1.18 18.37 -5.29
C ALA A 71 -1.53 19.86 -5.20
N GLN A 72 -1.16 20.55 -4.13
CA GLN A 72 -1.34 22.00 -4.02
C GLN A 72 -0.53 22.76 -5.08
N ILE A 73 0.71 22.32 -5.36
CA ILE A 73 1.52 22.86 -6.48
C ILE A 73 0.80 22.60 -7.81
N LEU A 74 0.27 21.39 -8.03
CA LEU A 74 -0.53 21.11 -9.22
C LEU A 74 -1.76 22.03 -9.33
N ASN A 75 -2.40 22.39 -8.21
CA ASN A 75 -3.55 23.30 -8.24
C ASN A 75 -3.18 24.73 -8.69
N THR A 76 -1.97 25.25 -8.42
CA THR A 76 -1.58 26.59 -8.87
C THR A 76 -1.52 26.70 -10.39
N VAL A 77 -1.29 25.58 -11.09
CA VAL A 77 -1.34 25.50 -12.56
C VAL A 77 -2.71 25.89 -13.10
N TYR A 78 -3.79 25.67 -12.33
CA TYR A 78 -5.12 26.07 -12.75
C TYR A 78 -5.26 27.58 -12.92
N ASP A 79 -4.62 28.35 -12.04
CA ASP A 79 -4.66 29.81 -12.07
C ASP A 79 -3.84 30.37 -13.25
N GLU A 80 -2.77 29.68 -13.64
CA GLU A 80 -1.94 30.04 -14.80
C GLU A 80 -2.54 29.58 -16.13
N SER A 81 -3.02 28.34 -16.21
CA SER A 81 -3.53 27.71 -17.42
C SER A 81 -4.50 26.56 -17.09
N PRO A 82 -5.82 26.82 -17.09
CA PRO A 82 -6.83 25.78 -16.86
C PRO A 82 -6.73 24.61 -17.84
N SER A 83 -6.31 24.86 -19.08
CA SER A 83 -6.11 23.81 -20.08
C SER A 83 -4.98 22.86 -19.69
N ASP A 84 -3.84 23.39 -19.26
CA ASP A 84 -2.68 22.58 -18.88
C ASP A 84 -2.93 21.83 -17.57
N TYR A 85 -3.63 22.46 -16.62
CA TYR A 85 -4.13 21.78 -15.42
C TYR A 85 -4.98 20.56 -15.78
N LEU A 86 -5.95 20.71 -16.68
CA LEU A 86 -6.81 19.60 -17.10
C LEU A 86 -6.03 18.48 -17.81
N LYS A 87 -5.00 18.81 -18.61
CA LYS A 87 -4.12 17.81 -19.21
C LYS A 87 -3.35 17.02 -18.14
N LEU A 88 -2.75 17.73 -17.18
CA LEU A 88 -1.98 17.10 -16.09
C LEU A 88 -2.85 16.22 -15.19
N VAL A 89 -4.06 16.70 -14.85
CA VAL A 89 -5.01 15.98 -13.98
C VAL A 89 -5.65 14.78 -14.67
N SER A 90 -6.09 14.93 -15.92
CA SER A 90 -6.66 13.82 -16.68
C SER A 90 -5.60 12.82 -17.15
N GLY A 91 -4.36 13.28 -17.33
CA GLY A 91 -3.29 12.55 -17.99
C GLY A 91 -3.42 12.49 -19.51
N ILE A 92 -4.45 13.11 -20.10
CA ILE A 92 -4.66 13.14 -21.54
C ILE A 92 -3.95 14.38 -22.10
N GLY A 93 -2.94 14.16 -22.96
CA GLY A 93 -2.15 15.25 -23.55
C GLY A 93 -1.11 15.87 -22.62
N ALA A 94 -0.84 15.27 -21.45
CA ALA A 94 0.27 15.65 -20.58
C ALA A 94 1.60 15.16 -21.18
N THR A 95 2.54 16.06 -21.44
CA THR A 95 3.89 15.74 -21.91
C THR A 95 4.91 15.87 -20.78
N GLU A 96 6.09 15.27 -20.96
CA GLU A 96 7.21 15.42 -20.02
C GLU A 96 7.62 16.89 -19.87
N ALA A 97 7.74 17.62 -20.99
CA ALA A 97 8.04 19.06 -20.98
C ALA A 97 7.00 19.89 -20.19
N LEU A 98 5.71 19.51 -20.27
CA LEU A 98 4.65 20.16 -19.49
C LEU A 98 4.80 19.88 -17.99
N SER A 99 5.16 18.64 -17.65
CA SER A 99 5.39 18.24 -16.26
C SER A 99 6.64 18.92 -15.69
N GLU A 100 7.72 19.02 -16.46
CA GLU A 100 8.94 19.72 -16.04
C GLU A 100 8.69 21.22 -15.84
N LYS A 101 7.94 21.86 -16.75
CA LYS A 101 7.57 23.28 -16.66
C LYS A 101 6.87 23.63 -15.34
N TYR A 102 5.86 22.86 -14.96
CA TYR A 102 4.98 23.22 -13.82
C TYR A 102 5.29 22.44 -12.54
N LEU A 103 5.87 21.25 -12.64
CA LEU A 103 6.06 20.30 -11.54
C LEU A 103 7.52 19.88 -11.38
N GLY A 104 8.47 20.60 -11.96
CA GLY A 104 9.91 20.30 -11.84
C GLY A 104 10.45 20.30 -10.41
N GLU A 105 9.77 20.98 -9.48
CA GLU A 105 10.10 21.01 -8.05
C GLU A 105 9.48 19.84 -7.25
N THR A 106 8.64 19.03 -7.88
CA THR A 106 7.99 17.89 -7.24
C THR A 106 8.88 16.65 -7.25
N ASN A 107 8.83 15.85 -6.19
CA ASN A 107 9.67 14.66 -6.05
C ASN A 107 8.91 13.36 -6.33
N HIS A 108 7.58 13.35 -6.19
CA HIS A 108 6.76 12.13 -6.31
C HIS A 108 5.93 12.07 -7.58
N TRP A 109 5.71 13.21 -8.26
CA TRP A 109 5.03 13.23 -9.56
C TRP A 109 5.77 12.41 -10.61
N ASP A 110 7.09 12.58 -10.70
CA ASP A 110 7.92 11.82 -11.62
C ASP A 110 8.99 11.02 -10.91
N SER A 111 8.80 9.69 -10.84
CA SER A 111 9.78 8.76 -10.27
C SER A 111 10.83 8.32 -11.31
N GLY A 112 10.94 9.04 -12.43
CA GLY A 112 11.87 8.78 -13.53
C GLY A 112 11.59 7.50 -14.32
N LYS A 113 12.54 7.12 -15.19
CA LYS A 113 12.47 5.93 -16.07
C LYS A 113 12.37 4.59 -15.30
N GLN A 114 12.58 4.61 -13.99
CA GLN A 114 12.52 3.46 -13.08
C GLN A 114 11.09 3.10 -12.61
N ALA A 115 10.10 3.95 -12.89
CA ALA A 115 8.71 3.68 -12.53
C ALA A 115 8.07 2.68 -13.49
N VAL A 116 7.83 1.45 -13.03
CA VAL A 116 7.03 0.48 -13.79
C VAL A 116 5.57 0.94 -13.87
N PHE A 117 5.09 1.63 -12.83
CA PHE A 117 3.76 2.23 -12.74
C PHE A 117 3.88 3.61 -12.06
N HIS A 118 3.26 4.65 -12.63
CA HIS A 118 3.20 5.99 -12.03
C HIS A 118 1.97 6.16 -11.14
N ASP A 119 1.82 5.31 -10.13
CA ASP A 119 0.67 5.30 -9.22
C ASP A 119 0.67 6.51 -8.25
N ASN A 120 1.83 7.14 -8.01
CA ASN A 120 1.94 8.40 -7.26
C ASN A 120 1.19 9.56 -7.95
N ARG A 121 1.25 9.66 -9.29
CA ARG A 121 0.52 10.70 -10.04
C ARG A 121 -0.98 10.62 -9.76
N ASN A 122 -1.51 9.40 -9.69
CA ASN A 122 -2.95 9.20 -9.49
C ASN A 122 -3.41 9.68 -8.11
N ILE A 123 -2.62 9.47 -7.05
CA ILE A 123 -3.01 9.97 -5.72
C ILE A 123 -2.86 11.49 -5.62
N ILE A 124 -1.84 12.08 -6.24
CA ILE A 124 -1.67 13.54 -6.35
C ILE A 124 -2.87 14.17 -7.09
N ARG A 125 -3.30 13.57 -8.20
CA ARG A 125 -4.48 14.01 -8.96
C ARG A 125 -5.76 13.98 -8.14
N VAL A 126 -5.97 12.92 -7.35
CA VAL A 126 -7.12 12.83 -6.44
C VAL A 126 -7.09 13.95 -5.41
N HIS A 127 -5.92 14.22 -4.81
CA HIS A 127 -5.76 15.35 -3.92
C HIS A 127 -6.07 16.67 -4.62
N ALA A 128 -5.53 16.90 -5.81
CA ALA A 128 -5.74 18.15 -6.55
C ALA A 128 -7.22 18.39 -6.87
N LEU A 129 -7.97 17.34 -7.20
CA LEU A 129 -9.42 17.41 -7.42
C LEU A 129 -10.19 17.75 -6.14
N ILE A 130 -9.79 17.17 -5.01
CA ILE A 130 -10.43 17.44 -3.71
C ILE A 130 -10.08 18.85 -3.20
N ASN A 131 -8.93 19.39 -3.56
CA ASN A 131 -8.47 20.70 -3.09
C ASN A 131 -9.47 21.83 -3.40
N PHE A 132 -10.16 21.75 -4.56
CA PHE A 132 -11.19 22.72 -4.93
C PHE A 132 -12.41 22.72 -4.02
N ILE A 133 -12.80 21.56 -3.47
CA ILE A 133 -13.94 21.45 -2.57
C ILE A 133 -13.55 21.57 -1.09
N SER A 134 -12.29 21.29 -0.76
CA SER A 134 -11.77 21.39 0.61
C SER A 134 -11.30 22.79 0.99
N ILE A 135 -11.08 23.67 0.01
CA ILE A 135 -10.48 24.99 0.18
C ILE A 135 -9.13 24.87 0.93
N GLY A 136 -8.32 23.86 0.56
CA GLY A 136 -7.03 23.62 1.22
C GLY A 136 -7.08 22.99 2.61
N SER A 137 -8.23 22.50 3.08
CA SER A 137 -8.32 21.79 4.36
C SER A 137 -7.91 20.32 4.24
N ILE A 138 -6.73 19.96 4.74
CA ILE A 138 -6.25 18.56 4.80
C ILE A 138 -7.21 17.62 5.54
N VAL A 139 -7.95 18.13 6.54
CA VAL A 139 -8.94 17.37 7.30
C VAL A 139 -10.10 16.95 6.40
N VAL A 140 -10.54 17.79 5.46
CA VAL A 140 -11.60 17.44 4.50
C VAL A 140 -11.15 16.31 3.57
N HIS A 141 -9.88 16.29 3.16
CA HIS A 141 -9.33 15.17 2.38
C HIS A 141 -9.38 13.88 3.21
N MET A 142 -8.97 13.92 4.47
CA MET A 142 -9.04 12.78 5.39
C MET A 142 -10.49 12.28 5.56
N LEU A 143 -11.47 13.17 5.71
CA LEU A 143 -12.89 12.82 5.81
C LEU A 143 -13.37 12.10 4.54
N ILE A 144 -13.04 12.63 3.36
CA ILE A 144 -13.43 12.03 2.06
C ILE A 144 -12.79 10.66 1.89
N PHE A 145 -11.49 10.51 2.19
CA PHE A 145 -10.79 9.24 2.07
C PHE A 145 -11.34 8.20 3.05
N SER A 146 -11.58 8.58 4.31
CA SER A 146 -12.21 7.74 5.31
C SER A 146 -13.60 7.27 4.87
N PHE A 147 -14.36 8.15 4.21
CA PHE A 147 -15.67 7.82 3.65
C PHE A 147 -15.58 6.83 2.49
N ILE A 148 -14.64 7.03 1.54
CA ILE A 148 -14.38 6.10 0.43
C ILE A 148 -14.01 4.72 0.96
N SER A 149 -13.11 4.66 1.94
CA SER A 149 -12.75 3.40 2.60
C SER A 149 -13.96 2.73 3.25
N LEU A 150 -14.80 3.50 3.95
CA LEU A 150 -16.00 2.96 4.60
C LEU A 150 -17.00 2.38 3.60
N ILE A 151 -17.17 3.02 2.42
CA ILE A 151 -17.98 2.46 1.33
C ILE A 151 -17.40 1.10 0.91
N GLY A 152 -16.08 1.00 0.74
CA GLY A 152 -15.38 -0.25 0.45
C GLY A 152 -15.66 -1.35 1.47
N THR A 153 -15.47 -1.03 2.76
CA THR A 153 -15.74 -1.94 3.87
C THR A 153 -17.20 -2.38 3.90
N PHE A 154 -18.14 -1.47 3.66
CA PHE A 154 -19.56 -1.79 3.60
C PHE A 154 -19.91 -2.71 2.42
N LEU A 155 -19.37 -2.45 1.23
CA LEU A 155 -19.53 -3.31 0.06
C LEU A 155 -18.98 -4.73 0.32
N LEU A 156 -17.81 -4.81 0.95
CA LEU A 156 -17.23 -6.10 1.35
C LEU A 156 -18.07 -6.83 2.39
N PHE A 157 -18.62 -6.11 3.38
CA PHE A 157 -19.59 -6.66 4.33
C PHE A 157 -20.82 -7.23 3.61
N LEU A 158 -21.40 -6.48 2.66
CA LEU A 158 -22.56 -6.95 1.90
C LEU A 158 -22.27 -8.21 1.10
N ALA A 159 -21.05 -8.33 0.56
CA ALA A 159 -20.57 -9.52 -0.13
C ALA A 159 -20.42 -10.73 0.82
N LEU A 160 -19.90 -10.52 2.04
CA LEU A 160 -19.57 -11.60 2.96
C LEU A 160 -20.73 -12.07 3.85
N GLN A 161 -21.68 -11.20 4.20
CA GLN A 161 -22.72 -11.52 5.20
C GLN A 161 -23.56 -12.75 4.87
N LYS A 162 -23.73 -13.08 3.58
CA LYS A 162 -24.50 -14.24 3.11
C LYS A 162 -23.71 -15.55 3.16
N HIS A 163 -22.38 -15.46 3.26
CA HIS A 163 -21.46 -16.58 3.31
C HIS A 163 -20.87 -16.81 4.70
N SER A 164 -21.46 -16.18 5.73
CA SER A 164 -20.98 -16.26 7.11
C SER A 164 -22.06 -16.76 8.05
N ALA A 165 -21.65 -17.49 9.09
CA ALA A 165 -22.53 -17.86 10.20
C ALA A 165 -22.52 -16.80 11.33
N LEU A 166 -21.70 -15.74 11.19
CA LEU A 166 -21.57 -14.68 12.17
C LEU A 166 -22.75 -13.71 12.10
N LYS A 167 -23.07 -13.07 13.23
CA LYS A 167 -24.02 -11.97 13.25
C LYS A 167 -23.48 -10.81 12.38
N PRO A 168 -24.34 -10.11 11.62
CA PRO A 168 -23.90 -9.04 10.72
C PRO A 168 -23.00 -7.97 11.37
N TRP A 169 -23.30 -7.55 12.60
CA TRP A 169 -22.48 -6.56 13.30
C TRP A 169 -21.08 -7.07 13.65
N VAL A 170 -20.91 -8.38 13.90
CA VAL A 170 -19.60 -9.01 14.16
C VAL A 170 -18.76 -8.98 12.89
N ILE A 171 -19.37 -9.35 11.74
CA ILE A 171 -18.72 -9.29 10.43
C ILE A 171 -18.22 -7.88 10.16
N PHE A 172 -19.10 -6.89 10.32
CA PHE A 172 -18.73 -5.49 10.08
C PHE A 172 -17.64 -5.00 11.03
N SER A 173 -17.70 -5.40 12.31
CA SER A 173 -16.67 -5.04 13.31
C SER A 173 -15.31 -5.64 12.97
N LEU A 174 -15.24 -6.90 12.54
CA LEU A 174 -13.99 -7.54 12.09
C LEU A 174 -13.36 -6.82 10.89
N LEU A 175 -14.17 -6.25 10.01
CA LEU A 175 -13.72 -5.50 8.83
C LEU A 175 -13.34 -4.04 9.13
N VAL A 176 -13.63 -3.52 10.32
CA VAL A 176 -13.36 -2.12 10.69
C VAL A 176 -12.31 -2.01 11.80
N LEU A 177 -12.35 -2.87 12.81
CA LEU A 177 -11.61 -2.68 14.07
C LEU A 177 -10.18 -3.22 14.08
N LEU A 178 -9.72 -3.87 13.01
CA LEU A 178 -8.34 -4.31 12.93
C LEU A 178 -7.42 -3.07 12.87
N PRO A 179 -6.50 -2.85 13.83
CA PRO A 179 -5.77 -1.58 13.93
C PRO A 179 -5.04 -1.15 12.66
N ASN A 180 -4.35 -2.06 11.96
CA ASN A 180 -3.68 -1.78 10.70
C ASN A 180 -4.66 -1.32 9.61
N LEU A 181 -5.75 -2.07 9.43
CA LEU A 181 -6.79 -1.72 8.45
C LEU A 181 -7.41 -0.38 8.81
N LEU A 182 -7.77 -0.17 10.08
CA LEU A 182 -8.39 1.06 10.56
C LEU A 182 -7.47 2.27 10.37
N PHE A 183 -6.20 2.16 10.71
CA PHE A 183 -5.22 3.24 10.64
C PHE A 183 -4.95 3.68 9.20
N TRP A 184 -4.47 2.78 8.34
CA TRP A 184 -4.06 3.17 6.98
C TRP A 184 -5.23 3.47 6.06
N SER A 185 -6.39 2.85 6.27
CA SER A 185 -7.58 3.15 5.46
C SER A 185 -8.37 4.37 5.97
N SER A 186 -7.91 5.04 7.02
CA SER A 186 -8.46 6.34 7.47
C SER A 186 -7.52 7.51 7.17
N GLY A 187 -6.30 7.24 6.67
CA GLY A 187 -5.34 8.26 6.26
C GLY A 187 -5.58 8.78 4.84
N ILE A 188 -4.75 9.75 4.42
CA ILE A 188 -4.80 10.36 3.09
C ILE A 188 -3.84 9.72 2.09
N LEU A 189 -3.82 8.39 2.06
CA LEU A 189 -2.93 7.59 1.22
C LEU A 189 -3.71 6.80 0.15
N LYS A 190 -3.04 5.86 -0.52
CA LYS A 190 -3.61 4.98 -1.53
C LYS A 190 -4.53 3.90 -0.91
N GLU A 191 -4.28 3.53 0.34
CA GLU A 191 -4.95 2.42 1.04
C GLU A 191 -6.49 2.50 1.13
N PRO A 192 -7.11 3.67 1.39
CA PRO A 192 -8.57 3.82 1.31
C PRO A 192 -9.17 3.36 -0.02
N PHE A 193 -8.52 3.67 -1.14
CA PHE A 193 -8.96 3.27 -2.48
C PHE A 193 -8.76 1.77 -2.75
N ILE A 194 -7.75 1.15 -2.12
CA ILE A 194 -7.55 -0.30 -2.20
C ILE A 194 -8.69 -1.02 -1.48
N VAL A 195 -9.07 -0.56 -0.28
CA VAL A 195 -10.20 -1.13 0.47
C VAL A 195 -11.51 -0.95 -0.31
N PHE A 196 -11.71 0.23 -0.92
CA PHE A 196 -12.81 0.46 -1.85
C PHE A 196 -12.78 -0.52 -3.03
N GLY A 197 -11.62 -0.68 -3.68
CA GLY A 197 -11.46 -1.54 -4.86
C GLY A 197 -11.80 -3.00 -4.57
N ILE A 198 -11.25 -3.55 -3.48
CA ILE A 198 -11.51 -4.93 -3.05
C ILE A 198 -13.00 -5.11 -2.70
N GLY A 199 -13.59 -4.17 -1.96
CA GLY A 199 -15.00 -4.24 -1.58
C GLY A 199 -15.95 -4.15 -2.78
N ALA A 200 -15.69 -3.23 -3.71
CA ALA A 200 -16.47 -3.08 -4.93
C ALA A 200 -16.38 -4.30 -5.84
N LEU A 201 -15.17 -4.88 -6.02
CA LEU A 201 -15.02 -6.14 -6.76
C LEU A 201 -15.82 -7.28 -6.12
N ALA A 202 -15.65 -7.49 -4.81
CA ALA A 202 -16.35 -8.55 -4.09
C ALA A 202 -17.87 -8.42 -4.22
N TYR A 203 -18.42 -7.22 -3.99
CA TYR A 203 -19.85 -6.96 -4.10
C TYR A 203 -20.36 -7.08 -5.55
N GLY A 204 -19.60 -6.61 -6.54
CA GLY A 204 -19.96 -6.74 -7.94
C GLY A 204 -20.03 -8.19 -8.41
N MET A 205 -19.14 -9.06 -7.89
CA MET A 205 -19.11 -10.48 -8.22
C MET A 205 -20.25 -11.27 -7.56
N VAL A 206 -20.43 -11.13 -6.25
CA VAL A 206 -21.34 -11.99 -5.48
C VAL A 206 -22.66 -11.34 -5.08
N GLY A 207 -22.79 -10.02 -5.20
CA GLY A 207 -23.99 -9.29 -4.80
C GLY A 207 -25.23 -9.69 -5.62
N GLU A 208 -26.39 -9.76 -4.96
CA GLU A 208 -27.69 -9.95 -5.61
C GLU A 208 -28.24 -8.61 -6.11
N ILE A 209 -27.62 -8.11 -7.18
CA ILE A 209 -27.97 -6.84 -7.82
C ILE A 209 -28.11 -7.01 -9.33
N SER A 210 -28.76 -6.04 -9.98
CA SER A 210 -28.91 -6.02 -11.44
C SER A 210 -27.56 -6.15 -12.17
N LYS A 211 -27.54 -6.77 -13.36
CA LYS A 211 -26.34 -6.95 -14.19
C LYS A 211 -25.57 -5.63 -14.43
N LYS A 212 -26.28 -4.52 -14.70
CA LYS A 212 -25.67 -3.19 -14.87
C LYS A 212 -24.90 -2.73 -13.63
N ARG A 213 -25.48 -2.90 -12.44
CA ARG A 213 -24.82 -2.57 -11.16
C ARG A 213 -23.64 -3.50 -10.87
N LYS A 214 -23.75 -4.80 -11.19
CA LYS A 214 -22.60 -5.72 -11.08
C LYS A 214 -21.42 -5.22 -11.91
N LEU A 215 -21.67 -4.95 -13.20
CA LEU A 215 -20.64 -4.43 -14.10
C LEU A 215 -20.04 -3.12 -13.58
N LEU A 216 -20.88 -2.18 -13.11
CA LEU A 216 -20.42 -0.93 -12.53
C LEU A 216 -19.45 -1.16 -11.36
N PHE A 217 -19.83 -1.95 -10.35
CA PHE A 217 -18.97 -2.17 -9.19
C PHE A 217 -17.71 -2.95 -9.53
N ILE A 218 -17.78 -3.89 -10.50
CA ILE A 218 -16.60 -4.57 -11.01
C ILE A 218 -15.65 -3.55 -11.66
N LEU A 219 -16.14 -2.71 -12.57
CA LEU A 219 -15.32 -1.70 -13.25
C LEU A 219 -14.71 -0.69 -12.28
N LEU A 220 -15.51 -0.18 -11.32
CA LEU A 220 -15.01 0.72 -10.28
C LEU A 220 -13.91 0.07 -9.44
N GLY A 221 -14.10 -1.22 -9.08
CA GLY A 221 -13.11 -1.97 -8.32
C GLY A 221 -11.82 -2.22 -9.10
N LEU A 222 -11.93 -2.58 -10.39
CA LEU A 222 -10.79 -2.75 -11.30
C LEU A 222 -10.01 -1.45 -11.47
N ILE A 223 -10.70 -0.34 -11.75
CA ILE A 223 -10.08 0.97 -11.93
C ILE A 223 -9.35 1.38 -10.64
N ALA A 224 -9.97 1.25 -9.48
CA ALA A 224 -9.32 1.60 -8.22
C ALA A 224 -8.03 0.80 -7.99
N LEU A 225 -8.04 -0.53 -8.19
CA LEU A 225 -6.84 -1.33 -7.97
C LEU A 225 -5.75 -1.08 -9.02
N LEU A 226 -6.11 -0.92 -10.30
CA LEU A 226 -5.16 -0.61 -11.37
C LEU A 226 -4.55 0.78 -11.22
N CYS A 227 -5.31 1.77 -10.79
CA CYS A 227 -4.79 3.13 -10.61
C CYS A 227 -3.86 3.25 -9.42
N PHE A 228 -4.15 2.57 -8.31
CA PHE A 228 -3.44 2.80 -7.05
C PHE A 228 -2.42 1.73 -6.69
N LYS A 229 -2.68 0.44 -6.94
CA LYS A 229 -1.72 -0.65 -6.66
C LYS A 229 -1.93 -1.85 -7.61
N PRO A 230 -1.43 -1.76 -8.86
CA PRO A 230 -1.56 -2.81 -9.88
C PRO A 230 -1.11 -4.20 -9.42
N TYR A 231 -0.07 -4.29 -8.59
CA TYR A 231 0.44 -5.57 -8.09
C TYR A 231 -0.58 -6.33 -7.22
N ILE A 232 -1.47 -5.62 -6.50
CA ILE A 232 -2.56 -6.25 -5.75
C ILE A 232 -3.58 -6.85 -6.71
N PHE A 233 -3.90 -6.13 -7.79
CA PHE A 233 -4.78 -6.64 -8.83
C PHE A 233 -4.20 -7.88 -9.52
N ILE A 234 -2.91 -7.88 -9.85
CA ILE A 234 -2.23 -9.04 -10.44
C ILE A 234 -2.29 -10.26 -9.49
N ALA A 235 -2.04 -10.06 -8.20
CA ALA A 235 -2.17 -11.13 -7.20
C ALA A 235 -3.62 -11.63 -7.07
N LEU A 236 -4.61 -10.74 -7.15
CA LEU A 236 -6.04 -11.12 -7.16
C LEU A 236 -6.41 -11.90 -8.43
N LEU A 237 -5.87 -11.54 -9.60
CA LEU A 237 -6.09 -12.29 -10.84
C LEU A 237 -5.52 -13.70 -10.74
N ALA A 238 -4.30 -13.85 -10.22
CA ALA A 238 -3.69 -15.16 -10.00
C ALA A 238 -4.51 -16.02 -9.03
N ALA A 239 -4.99 -15.43 -7.94
CA ALA A 239 -5.91 -16.10 -7.01
C ALA A 239 -7.27 -16.44 -7.66
N GLY A 240 -7.81 -15.55 -8.50
CA GLY A 240 -9.02 -15.78 -9.27
C GLY A 240 -8.88 -16.94 -10.25
N LEU A 241 -7.71 -17.10 -10.88
CA LEU A 241 -7.39 -18.25 -11.72
C LEU A 241 -7.39 -19.56 -10.92
N VAL A 242 -6.81 -19.57 -9.71
CA VAL A 242 -6.86 -20.72 -8.79
C VAL A 242 -8.31 -21.07 -8.46
N TYR A 243 -9.15 -20.07 -8.15
CA TYR A 243 -10.59 -20.28 -7.91
C TYR A 243 -11.30 -20.86 -9.14
N LEU A 244 -11.02 -20.33 -10.33
CA LEU A 244 -11.62 -20.78 -11.58
C LEU A 244 -11.25 -22.25 -11.87
N ILE A 245 -9.98 -22.60 -11.75
CA ILE A 245 -9.51 -23.99 -11.93
C ILE A 245 -10.17 -24.91 -10.90
N TYR A 246 -10.23 -24.49 -9.63
CA TYR A 246 -10.92 -25.24 -8.58
C TYR A 246 -12.40 -25.50 -8.93
N PHE A 247 -13.09 -24.48 -9.44
CA PHE A 247 -14.50 -24.54 -9.78
C PHE A 247 -14.77 -25.46 -10.98
N LEU A 248 -13.94 -25.36 -12.03
CA LEU A 248 -14.06 -26.16 -13.26
C LEU A 248 -13.62 -27.63 -13.09
N SER A 249 -12.81 -27.93 -12.07
CA SER A 249 -12.27 -29.27 -11.88
C SER A 249 -13.32 -30.27 -11.37
N PRO A 250 -13.56 -31.40 -12.05
CA PRO A 250 -14.57 -32.38 -11.63
C PRO A 250 -14.10 -33.27 -10.47
N LYS A 251 -12.81 -33.65 -10.43
CA LYS A 251 -12.16 -34.44 -9.36
C LYS A 251 -10.83 -33.80 -8.96
N TYR A 252 -10.34 -34.13 -7.76
CA TYR A 252 -9.07 -33.62 -7.21
C TYR A 252 -8.91 -32.09 -7.22
N LYS A 253 -10.01 -31.35 -6.94
CA LYS A 253 -10.11 -29.89 -7.11
C LYS A 253 -8.96 -29.08 -6.52
N ILE A 254 -8.49 -29.43 -5.32
CA ILE A 254 -7.38 -28.71 -4.66
C ILE A 254 -6.06 -28.97 -5.39
N LEU A 255 -5.81 -30.24 -5.76
CA LEU A 255 -4.59 -30.64 -6.46
C LEU A 255 -4.51 -29.98 -7.83
N SER A 256 -5.61 -29.92 -8.58
CA SER A 256 -5.64 -29.24 -9.88
C SER A 256 -5.49 -27.72 -9.74
N ALA A 257 -6.18 -27.11 -8.78
CA ALA A 257 -6.14 -25.67 -8.55
C ALA A 257 -4.75 -25.14 -8.17
N LEU A 258 -3.95 -25.95 -7.48
CA LEU A 258 -2.56 -25.61 -7.14
C LEU A 258 -1.57 -26.14 -8.17
N GLY A 259 -1.75 -27.38 -8.63
CA GLY A 259 -0.81 -28.07 -9.50
C GLY A 259 -0.74 -27.47 -10.90
N ILE A 260 -1.88 -27.10 -11.50
CA ILE A 260 -1.89 -26.54 -12.87
C ILE A 260 -1.12 -25.21 -12.94
N PRO A 261 -1.38 -24.20 -12.08
CA PRO A 261 -0.60 -22.96 -12.08
C PRO A 261 0.89 -23.19 -11.81
N ILE A 262 1.25 -24.13 -10.93
CA ILE A 262 2.64 -24.47 -10.64
C ILE A 262 3.33 -25.07 -11.88
N VAL A 263 2.69 -26.04 -12.55
CA VAL A 263 3.21 -26.65 -13.78
C VAL A 263 3.35 -25.61 -14.89
N LEU A 264 2.36 -24.74 -15.07
CA LEU A 264 2.45 -23.63 -16.03
C LEU A 264 3.60 -22.67 -15.68
N GLY A 265 3.81 -22.38 -14.40
CA GLY A 265 4.94 -21.58 -13.92
C GLY A 265 6.28 -22.23 -14.26
N PHE A 266 6.42 -23.55 -14.09
CA PHE A 266 7.61 -24.29 -14.51
C PHE A 266 7.81 -24.29 -16.03
N ILE A 267 6.74 -24.47 -16.80
CA ILE A 267 6.81 -24.38 -18.27
C ILE A 267 7.32 -22.99 -18.68
N VAL A 268 6.78 -21.92 -18.11
CA VAL A 268 7.26 -20.56 -18.40
C VAL A 268 8.73 -20.39 -17.98
N LEU A 269 9.12 -20.92 -16.83
CA LEU A 269 10.50 -20.88 -16.35
C LEU A 269 11.48 -21.54 -17.33
N PHE A 270 11.14 -22.71 -17.88
CA PHE A 270 12.01 -23.44 -18.81
C PHE A 270 11.92 -22.93 -20.25
N SER A 271 10.74 -22.48 -20.70
CA SER A 271 10.52 -22.00 -22.07
C SER A 271 10.94 -20.55 -22.29
N PHE A 272 10.96 -19.72 -21.23
CA PHE A 272 11.23 -18.28 -21.33
C PHE A 272 12.17 -17.80 -20.21
N PRO A 273 13.43 -18.28 -20.16
CA PRO A 273 14.37 -17.90 -19.11
C PRO A 273 14.61 -16.39 -19.04
N SER A 274 14.62 -15.70 -20.19
CA SER A 274 14.77 -14.24 -20.27
C SER A 274 13.66 -13.45 -19.56
N VAL A 275 12.44 -14.00 -19.51
CA VAL A 275 11.31 -13.37 -18.78
C VAL A 275 11.55 -13.46 -17.28
N ILE A 276 12.07 -14.60 -16.80
CA ILE A 276 12.38 -14.82 -15.39
C ILE A 276 13.58 -13.97 -14.95
N GLU A 277 14.63 -13.90 -15.78
CA GLU A 277 15.78 -13.02 -15.53
C GLU A 277 15.33 -11.56 -15.42
N LYS A 278 14.52 -11.08 -16.37
CA LYS A 278 13.98 -9.72 -16.32
C LYS A 278 13.13 -9.48 -15.07
N GLY A 279 12.26 -10.43 -14.70
CA GLY A 279 11.44 -10.33 -13.49
C GLY A 279 12.27 -10.31 -12.20
N THR A 280 13.29 -11.17 -12.13
CA THR A 280 14.24 -11.25 -11.02
C THR A 280 15.06 -9.97 -10.91
N HIS A 281 15.49 -9.40 -12.03
CA HIS A 281 16.20 -8.14 -12.06
C HIS A 281 15.34 -6.97 -11.57
N LEU A 282 14.07 -6.91 -12.00
CA LEU A 282 13.14 -5.89 -11.49
C LEU A 282 12.92 -6.01 -9.97
N LEU A 283 12.79 -7.23 -9.44
CA LEU A 283 12.66 -7.45 -8.00
C LEU A 283 13.94 -7.11 -7.24
N SER A 284 15.11 -7.53 -7.72
CA SER A 284 16.41 -7.21 -7.12
C SER A 284 16.62 -5.71 -7.08
N ARG A 285 16.26 -5.00 -8.17
CA ARG A 285 16.36 -3.55 -8.20
C ARG A 285 15.41 -2.88 -7.21
N LYS A 286 14.15 -3.32 -7.13
CA LYS A 286 13.21 -2.77 -6.15
C LYS A 286 13.64 -3.04 -4.72
N GLN A 287 14.18 -4.23 -4.44
CA GLN A 287 14.77 -4.57 -3.15
C GLN A 287 15.94 -3.63 -2.82
N PHE A 288 16.82 -3.38 -3.78
CA PHE A 288 17.95 -2.46 -3.64
C PHE A 288 17.48 -1.03 -3.34
N ASP A 289 16.52 -0.51 -4.12
CA ASP A 289 15.97 0.84 -3.94
C ASP A 289 15.39 1.02 -2.53
N PHE A 290 14.51 0.10 -2.09
CA PHE A 290 13.93 0.14 -0.75
C PHE A 290 14.96 -0.07 0.37
N SER A 291 16.00 -0.87 0.13
CA SER A 291 17.09 -1.06 1.09
C SER A 291 17.90 0.21 1.26
N ASN A 292 18.18 0.95 0.21
CA ASN A 292 18.89 2.22 0.29
C ASN A 292 18.06 3.28 1.01
N VAL A 293 16.76 3.42 0.68
CA VAL A 293 15.86 4.33 1.42
C VAL A 293 15.82 3.96 2.90
N GLY A 294 15.76 2.66 3.23
CA GLY A 294 15.74 2.20 4.61
C GLY A 294 17.06 2.35 5.36
N ARG A 295 18.21 2.18 4.68
CA ARG A 295 19.55 2.38 5.25
C ARG A 295 19.85 3.86 5.48
N GLY A 296 19.23 4.75 4.72
CA GLY A 296 19.55 6.17 4.72
C GLY A 296 20.92 6.44 4.07
N GLY A 297 21.45 7.63 4.27
CA GLY A 297 22.73 8.06 3.72
C GLY A 297 22.62 9.36 2.93
N MET A 298 23.78 9.83 2.47
CA MET A 298 23.94 11.14 1.83
C MET A 298 24.20 10.98 0.34
N HIS A 299 23.45 11.70 -0.48
CA HIS A 299 23.74 11.89 -1.90
C HIS A 299 24.21 13.32 -2.10
N VAL A 300 25.41 13.47 -2.67
CA VAL A 300 25.97 14.78 -3.03
C VAL A 300 26.16 14.85 -4.53
N ARG A 301 25.91 16.01 -5.11
CA ARG A 301 26.12 16.28 -6.52
C ARG A 301 27.49 16.93 -6.72
N SER A 302 28.30 16.29 -7.55
CA SER A 302 29.55 16.86 -8.07
C SER A 302 29.23 17.63 -9.35
N GLU A 303 29.40 18.96 -9.32
CA GLU A 303 29.20 19.82 -10.49
C GLU A 303 30.18 19.52 -11.64
N PRO A 304 31.49 19.26 -11.40
CA PRO A 304 32.45 18.98 -12.48
C PRO A 304 32.10 17.74 -13.32
N ASP A 305 31.54 16.71 -12.69
CA ASP A 305 31.27 15.41 -13.32
C ASP A 305 29.77 15.17 -13.57
N SER A 306 28.91 16.13 -13.20
CA SER A 306 27.45 16.02 -13.20
C SER A 306 26.93 14.67 -12.65
N CYS A 307 27.58 14.16 -11.61
CA CYS A 307 27.27 12.85 -11.03
C CYS A 307 26.97 12.94 -9.54
N PHE A 308 26.30 11.90 -9.02
CA PHE A 308 26.02 11.79 -7.59
C PHE A 308 26.99 10.83 -6.93
N TYR A 309 27.57 11.24 -5.80
CA TYR A 309 28.26 10.33 -4.89
C TYR A 309 27.34 10.00 -3.73
N TYR A 310 27.29 8.72 -3.36
CA TYR A 310 26.55 8.20 -2.23
C TYR A 310 27.52 7.84 -1.10
N PHE A 311 27.22 8.34 0.10
CA PHE A 311 27.95 8.06 1.33
C PHE A 311 27.04 7.39 2.36
N THR A 312 27.53 6.32 2.97
CA THR A 312 26.85 5.64 4.08
C THR A 312 27.06 6.40 5.39
N LEU A 313 26.21 6.17 6.39
CA LEU A 313 26.21 6.93 7.65
C LEU A 313 27.53 6.83 8.44
N ASP A 314 28.22 5.70 8.37
CA ASP A 314 29.55 5.49 8.98
C ASP A 314 30.63 6.40 8.37
N GLN A 315 30.43 6.80 7.11
CA GLN A 315 31.36 7.64 6.35
C GLN A 315 31.21 9.13 6.66
N TYR A 316 30.15 9.54 7.35
CA TYR A 316 29.89 10.96 7.67
C TYR A 316 31.00 11.57 8.51
N SER A 317 31.70 10.77 9.33
CA SER A 317 32.85 11.21 10.12
C SER A 317 34.01 11.75 9.27
N ASN A 318 34.11 11.31 8.00
CA ASN A 318 35.10 11.74 7.03
C ASN A 318 34.63 12.94 6.19
N LEU A 319 33.43 13.47 6.44
CA LEU A 319 32.86 14.61 5.74
C LEU A 319 32.81 15.85 6.65
N THR A 320 32.83 17.04 6.04
CA THR A 320 32.42 18.31 6.64
C THR A 320 31.15 18.74 5.93
N ILE A 321 30.11 19.08 6.68
CA ILE A 321 28.82 19.51 6.15
C ILE A 321 28.53 20.89 6.73
N GLU A 322 28.39 21.90 5.87
CA GLU A 322 27.96 23.26 6.26
C GLU A 322 26.84 23.70 5.32
N GLY A 323 25.59 23.74 5.82
CA GLY A 323 24.41 23.97 4.99
C GLY A 323 24.30 22.93 3.86
N ASP A 324 24.16 23.41 2.62
CA ASP A 324 24.07 22.56 1.43
C ASP A 324 25.45 22.21 0.84
N SER A 325 26.55 22.50 1.53
CA SER A 325 27.92 22.28 1.05
C SER A 325 28.60 21.13 1.78
N VAL A 326 29.20 20.21 1.02
CA VAL A 326 29.86 19.01 1.53
C VAL A 326 31.32 18.94 1.07
N TRP A 327 32.22 18.77 2.02
CA TRP A 327 33.66 18.53 1.78
C TRP A 327 34.08 17.19 2.34
N LEU A 328 34.98 16.53 1.63
CA LEU A 328 35.62 15.28 1.99
C LEU A 328 36.96 15.58 2.68
N LYS A 329 37.11 15.16 3.94
CA LYS A 329 38.31 15.39 4.75
C LYS A 329 39.43 14.40 4.44
N LYS A 330 39.08 13.15 4.14
CA LYS A 330 40.01 12.03 3.96
C LYS A 330 39.65 11.24 2.72
N GLU A 331 40.63 10.54 2.15
CA GLU A 331 40.37 9.62 1.05
C GLU A 331 39.39 8.51 1.52
N ILE A 332 38.40 8.20 0.68
CA ILE A 332 37.35 7.25 1.02
C ILE A 332 36.83 6.53 -0.22
N ASP A 333 36.46 5.26 -0.05
CA ASP A 333 35.68 4.54 -1.05
C ASP A 333 34.21 4.95 -0.96
N ALA A 334 33.64 5.39 -2.07
CA ALA A 334 32.24 5.77 -2.20
C ALA A 334 31.60 5.06 -3.40
N CYS A 335 30.29 5.25 -3.57
CA CYS A 335 29.60 4.80 -4.78
C CYS A 335 29.19 5.99 -5.63
N LYS A 336 29.50 5.95 -6.92
CA LYS A 336 28.93 6.84 -7.94
C LYS A 336 27.58 6.29 -8.37
N VAL A 337 26.54 7.11 -8.29
CA VAL A 337 25.16 6.75 -8.59
C VAL A 337 24.61 7.70 -9.65
N THR A 338 23.84 7.17 -10.59
CA THR A 338 23.06 7.97 -11.55
C THR A 338 21.60 8.00 -11.08
N HIS A 339 21.10 9.19 -10.72
CA HIS A 339 19.72 9.34 -10.25
C HIS A 339 18.73 9.02 -11.38
N GLY A 340 17.78 8.12 -11.14
CA GLY A 340 16.72 7.79 -12.11
C GLY A 340 17.10 6.80 -13.23
N ASP A 341 18.32 6.26 -13.26
CA ASP A 341 18.77 5.26 -14.25
C ASP A 341 18.88 3.84 -13.68
N LEU A 342 18.83 2.83 -14.56
CA LEU A 342 18.92 1.41 -14.18
C LEU A 342 20.36 0.92 -13.92
N VAL A 343 21.35 1.80 -14.04
CA VAL A 343 22.77 1.45 -13.88
C VAL A 343 23.07 1.16 -12.40
N PRO A 344 23.79 0.06 -12.07
CA PRO A 344 24.22 -0.21 -10.71
C PRO A 344 25.21 0.88 -10.23
N PRO A 345 25.26 1.16 -8.91
CA PRO A 345 26.28 2.07 -8.37
C PRO A 345 27.68 1.56 -8.72
N THR A 346 28.56 2.45 -9.17
CA THR A 346 29.95 2.10 -9.44
C THR A 346 30.84 2.49 -8.26
N PRO A 347 31.62 1.57 -7.69
CA PRO A 347 32.56 1.91 -6.62
C PRO A 347 33.62 2.87 -7.17
N ILE A 348 33.93 3.90 -6.40
CA ILE A 348 34.92 4.92 -6.74
C ILE A 348 35.72 5.30 -5.50
N HIS A 349 37.02 5.50 -5.68
CA HIS A 349 37.88 6.02 -4.63
C HIS A 349 37.98 7.53 -4.76
N LEU A 350 37.49 8.26 -3.76
CA LEU A 350 37.43 9.73 -3.76
C LEU A 350 38.55 10.30 -2.91
N LYS A 351 39.14 11.40 -3.41
CA LYS A 351 40.15 12.18 -2.70
C LYS A 351 39.56 13.48 -2.17
N PRO A 352 40.14 14.07 -1.09
CA PRO A 352 39.68 15.34 -0.55
C PRO A 352 39.46 16.40 -1.63
N ASN A 353 38.24 16.96 -1.69
CA ASN A 353 37.84 17.97 -2.65
C ASN A 353 38.15 19.38 -2.13
N LYS A 354 38.64 20.24 -3.02
CA LYS A 354 38.85 21.68 -2.72
C LYS A 354 37.57 22.51 -2.89
N GLN A 355 36.73 22.13 -3.84
CA GLN A 355 35.43 22.76 -4.08
C GLN A 355 34.32 21.93 -3.45
N ALA A 356 33.37 22.58 -2.78
CA ALA A 356 32.26 21.92 -2.13
C ALA A 356 31.40 21.16 -3.14
N TRP A 357 30.96 19.96 -2.76
CA TRP A 357 29.85 19.29 -3.44
C TRP A 357 28.53 19.79 -2.88
N ARG A 358 27.50 19.80 -3.71
CA ARG A 358 26.18 20.24 -3.28
C ARG A 358 25.41 19.07 -2.67
N LEU A 359 24.96 19.23 -1.43
CA LEU A 359 24.08 18.28 -0.78
C LEU A 359 22.77 18.19 -1.59
N HIS A 360 22.43 16.98 -2.02
CA HIS A 360 21.18 16.75 -2.77
C HIS A 360 20.14 16.05 -1.90
N PHE A 361 20.57 15.08 -1.11
CA PHE A 361 19.68 14.30 -0.25
C PHE A 361 20.45 13.78 0.95
N ASP A 362 19.92 13.96 2.15
CA ASP A 362 20.40 13.32 3.38
C ASP A 362 19.20 12.72 4.08
N GLN A 363 19.27 11.42 4.39
CA GLN A 363 18.27 10.78 5.24
C GLN A 363 18.92 9.90 6.31
N PRO A 364 18.42 9.97 7.55
CA PRO A 364 18.85 9.05 8.59
C PRO A 364 18.35 7.63 8.27
N ARG A 365 19.02 6.63 8.86
CA ARG A 365 18.57 5.24 8.79
C ARG A 365 17.17 5.11 9.37
N ALA A 366 16.29 4.38 8.69
CA ALA A 366 14.98 4.10 9.21
C ALA A 366 15.07 3.28 10.51
N ASN A 367 14.46 3.78 11.59
CA ASN A 367 14.51 3.17 12.92
C ASN A 367 14.02 1.71 12.96
N SER A 368 13.14 1.31 12.03
CA SER A 368 12.57 -0.03 11.94
C SER A 368 13.11 -0.83 10.74
N PHE A 369 14.32 -0.49 10.28
CA PHE A 369 14.99 -1.21 9.20
C PHE A 369 15.50 -2.57 9.67
N ILE A 370 15.29 -3.60 8.85
CA ILE A 370 15.86 -4.94 9.03
C ILE A 370 16.69 -5.31 7.80
N GLU A 371 17.76 -6.07 8.00
CA GLU A 371 18.47 -6.68 6.88
C GLU A 371 17.64 -7.82 6.31
N ILE A 372 17.59 -7.89 4.98
CA ILE A 372 16.90 -8.93 4.22
C ILE A 372 17.89 -9.56 3.25
N THR A 373 17.71 -10.85 2.97
CA THR A 373 18.60 -11.57 2.06
C THR A 373 18.54 -10.97 0.63
N PRO A 374 19.68 -10.52 0.05
CA PRO A 374 19.70 -9.95 -1.29
C PRO A 374 19.36 -10.99 -2.36
N ILE A 375 18.52 -10.61 -3.34
CA ILE A 375 18.18 -11.46 -4.51
C ILE A 375 19.36 -11.52 -5.49
N ASN A 376 20.09 -10.42 -5.66
CA ASN A 376 21.28 -10.29 -6.52
C ASN A 376 21.11 -10.88 -7.93
N ASP A 377 19.96 -10.62 -8.56
CA ASP A 377 19.62 -11.07 -9.92
C ASP A 377 19.63 -12.59 -10.12
N LYS A 378 19.57 -13.38 -9.03
CA LYS A 378 19.58 -14.85 -9.08
C LYS A 378 18.16 -15.42 -8.88
N PRO A 379 17.54 -16.06 -9.89
CA PRO A 379 16.21 -16.64 -9.75
C PRO A 379 16.11 -17.72 -8.66
N SER A 380 17.17 -18.50 -8.46
CA SER A 380 17.23 -19.51 -7.39
C SER A 380 17.15 -18.89 -6.00
N GLN A 381 17.63 -17.65 -5.85
CA GLN A 381 17.61 -16.92 -4.59
C GLN A 381 16.19 -16.54 -4.16
N LEU A 382 15.27 -16.31 -5.11
CA LEU A 382 13.86 -16.07 -4.80
C LEU A 382 13.25 -17.29 -4.09
N LEU A 383 13.59 -18.50 -4.54
CA LEU A 383 13.06 -19.73 -3.95
C LEU A 383 13.66 -20.00 -2.56
N THR A 384 14.97 -19.82 -2.40
CA THR A 384 15.65 -20.07 -1.12
C THR A 384 15.29 -19.04 -0.04
N SER A 385 15.05 -17.78 -0.44
CA SER A 385 14.63 -16.69 0.47
C SER A 385 13.11 -16.61 0.70
N ALA A 386 12.29 -17.39 -0.02
CA ALA A 386 10.84 -17.36 0.11
C ALA A 386 10.31 -17.55 1.55
N PRO A 387 10.86 -18.47 2.38
CA PRO A 387 10.42 -18.62 3.77
C PRO A 387 10.69 -17.36 4.61
N GLU A 388 11.87 -16.75 4.44
CA GLU A 388 12.24 -15.50 5.10
C GLU A 388 11.31 -14.36 4.68
N ALA A 389 11.04 -14.23 3.37
CA ALA A 389 10.15 -13.21 2.83
C ALA A 389 8.73 -13.32 3.42
N ILE A 390 8.15 -14.53 3.43
CA ILE A 390 6.83 -14.76 4.04
C ILE A 390 6.85 -14.42 5.52
N PHE A 391 7.89 -14.84 6.26
CA PHE A 391 8.03 -14.53 7.68
C PHE A 391 8.09 -13.01 7.93
N ASN A 392 8.90 -12.30 7.15
CA ASN A 392 9.03 -10.85 7.24
C ASN A 392 7.71 -10.14 6.96
N ALA A 393 6.96 -10.55 5.92
CA ALA A 393 5.71 -9.90 5.55
C ALA A 393 4.54 -10.21 6.50
N VAL A 394 4.45 -11.44 7.00
CA VAL A 394 3.27 -11.94 7.71
C VAL A 394 3.43 -11.91 9.23
N ILE A 395 4.63 -12.23 9.74
CA ILE A 395 4.86 -12.43 11.18
C ILE A 395 5.45 -11.18 11.84
N ARG A 396 6.48 -10.57 11.25
CA ARG A 396 7.13 -9.38 11.83
C ARG A 396 6.17 -8.18 11.90
N PRO A 397 6.34 -7.22 12.83
CA PRO A 397 7.45 -7.09 13.79
C PRO A 397 7.35 -8.04 14.99
N LEU A 398 8.49 -8.50 15.49
CA LEU A 398 8.68 -9.18 16.77
C LEU A 398 9.01 -8.17 17.88
N PRO A 399 8.89 -8.52 19.17
CA PRO A 399 9.27 -7.64 20.28
C PRO A 399 10.73 -7.16 20.22
N ASN A 400 11.62 -8.03 19.72
CA ASN A 400 13.06 -7.80 19.62
C ASN A 400 13.47 -7.12 18.30
N ASP A 401 12.53 -6.90 17.36
CA ASP A 401 12.84 -6.19 16.12
C ASP A 401 13.12 -4.70 16.37
N PRO A 402 13.90 -4.03 15.53
CA PRO A 402 14.16 -2.60 15.64
C PRO A 402 12.90 -1.76 15.39
N GLY A 403 12.85 -0.54 15.92
CA GLY A 403 11.76 0.42 15.71
C GLY A 403 11.14 0.97 16.98
N GLY A 404 10.26 1.96 16.80
CA GLY A 404 9.58 2.67 17.90
C GLY A 404 8.46 1.85 18.56
N LYS A 405 7.83 2.44 19.59
CA LYS A 405 6.81 1.77 20.43
C LYS A 405 5.57 1.28 19.66
N LEU A 406 5.25 1.90 18.53
CA LEU A 406 4.13 1.47 17.68
C LEU A 406 4.30 0.04 17.14
N LYS A 407 5.53 -0.51 17.13
CA LYS A 407 5.77 -1.91 16.74
C LYS A 407 5.02 -2.91 17.64
N TYR A 408 4.85 -2.60 18.92
CA TYR A 408 4.16 -3.50 19.85
C TYR A 408 2.68 -3.62 19.53
N LEU A 409 2.03 -2.52 19.11
CA LEU A 409 0.64 -2.56 18.65
C LEU A 409 0.50 -3.47 17.42
N ALA A 410 1.41 -3.32 16.45
CA ALA A 410 1.45 -4.17 15.26
C ALA A 410 1.72 -5.65 15.60
N PHE A 411 2.60 -5.93 16.56
CA PHE A 411 2.87 -7.29 17.04
C PHE A 411 1.63 -7.92 17.71
N PHE A 412 0.99 -7.20 18.63
CA PHE A 412 -0.23 -7.68 19.29
C PHE A 412 -1.37 -7.89 18.30
N GLU A 413 -1.51 -7.03 17.29
CA GLU A 413 -2.46 -7.25 16.21
C GLU A 413 -2.19 -8.55 15.46
N THR A 414 -0.93 -8.82 15.08
CA THR A 414 -0.54 -10.09 14.47
C THR A 414 -0.94 -11.27 15.35
N LEU A 415 -0.64 -11.21 16.66
CA LEU A 415 -1.01 -12.27 17.62
C LEU A 415 -2.52 -12.48 17.70
N ILE A 416 -3.31 -11.41 17.77
CA ILE A 416 -4.78 -11.49 17.80
C ILE A 416 -5.29 -12.12 16.51
N LEU A 417 -4.77 -11.70 15.35
CA LEU A 417 -5.18 -12.26 14.06
C LEU A 417 -4.89 -13.77 13.98
N PHE A 418 -3.68 -14.20 14.35
CA PHE A 418 -3.33 -15.63 14.37
C PHE A 418 -4.11 -16.42 15.41
N GLY A 419 -4.38 -15.83 16.59
CA GLY A 419 -5.26 -16.40 17.59
C GLY A 419 -6.68 -16.60 17.05
N LEU A 420 -7.22 -15.63 16.31
CA LEU A 420 -8.52 -15.74 15.64
C LEU A 420 -8.52 -16.80 14.53
N ILE A 421 -7.44 -16.94 13.76
CA ILE A 421 -7.30 -18.01 12.76
C ILE A 421 -7.32 -19.38 13.45
N ALA A 422 -6.50 -19.57 14.49
CA ALA A 422 -6.45 -20.82 15.25
C ALA A 422 -7.82 -21.17 15.87
N TRP A 423 -8.47 -20.18 16.48
CA TRP A 423 -9.83 -20.32 17.04
C TRP A 423 -10.86 -20.67 15.96
N THR A 424 -10.76 -20.05 14.77
CA THR A 424 -11.62 -20.35 13.64
C THR A 424 -11.44 -21.77 13.15
N ILE A 425 -10.21 -22.29 13.09
CA ILE A 425 -9.94 -23.68 12.72
C ILE A 425 -10.57 -24.64 13.72
N PHE A 426 -10.47 -24.34 15.02
CA PHE A 426 -11.07 -25.12 16.10
C PHE A 426 -12.61 -25.09 16.05
N GLN A 427 -13.23 -23.94 15.77
CA GLN A 427 -14.68 -23.75 15.68
C GLN A 427 -15.18 -23.58 14.24
N ARG A 428 -14.58 -24.30 13.30
CA ARG A 428 -14.96 -24.17 11.88
C ARG A 428 -16.32 -24.81 11.62
N ARG A 429 -17.13 -24.17 10.77
CA ARG A 429 -18.32 -24.83 10.22
C ARG A 429 -17.96 -25.74 9.04
N LYS A 430 -18.91 -26.58 8.64
CA LYS A 430 -18.88 -27.22 7.32
C LYS A 430 -19.01 -26.11 6.26
N VAL A 431 -17.94 -25.91 5.49
CA VAL A 431 -17.88 -24.99 4.36
C VAL A 431 -18.24 -25.71 3.06
N THR A 432 -19.00 -25.03 2.20
CA THR A 432 -19.41 -25.50 0.86
C THR A 432 -18.20 -25.62 -0.07
N SER A 433 -18.36 -26.28 -1.23
CA SER A 433 -17.25 -26.40 -2.20
C SER A 433 -16.78 -25.02 -2.67
N ASN A 434 -17.70 -24.10 -2.98
CA ASN A 434 -17.34 -22.76 -3.44
C ASN A 434 -16.60 -21.97 -2.35
N GLU A 435 -17.04 -22.06 -1.09
CA GLU A 435 -16.36 -21.42 0.04
C GLU A 435 -14.94 -21.97 0.26
N ARG A 436 -14.73 -23.28 0.07
CA ARG A 436 -13.39 -23.88 0.10
C ARG A 436 -12.50 -23.36 -1.02
N GLY A 437 -13.04 -23.25 -2.24
CA GLY A 437 -12.33 -22.65 -3.37
C GLY A 437 -11.94 -21.20 -3.07
N PHE A 438 -12.85 -20.42 -2.49
CA PHE A 438 -12.59 -19.04 -2.06
C PHE A 438 -11.45 -18.98 -1.03
N ILE A 439 -11.53 -19.77 0.04
CA ILE A 439 -10.48 -19.81 1.08
C ILE A 439 -9.13 -20.20 0.46
N LEU A 440 -9.09 -21.21 -0.42
CA LEU A 440 -7.87 -21.62 -1.11
C LEU A 440 -7.28 -20.47 -1.95
N SER A 441 -8.11 -19.80 -2.76
CA SER A 441 -7.68 -18.66 -3.57
C SER A 441 -7.18 -17.49 -2.72
N ALA A 442 -7.83 -17.21 -1.59
CA ALA A 442 -7.42 -16.16 -0.67
C ALA A 442 -6.08 -16.49 0.03
N ILE A 443 -5.82 -17.76 0.35
CA ILE A 443 -4.51 -18.20 0.86
C ILE A 443 -3.42 -17.99 -0.20
N VAL A 444 -3.67 -18.35 -1.47
CA VAL A 444 -2.72 -18.11 -2.56
C VAL A 444 -2.47 -16.61 -2.73
N PHE A 445 -3.51 -15.79 -2.71
CA PHE A 445 -3.39 -14.32 -2.73
C PHE A 445 -2.48 -13.81 -1.61
N CYS A 446 -2.69 -14.27 -0.37
CA CYS A 446 -1.86 -13.91 0.78
C CYS A 446 -0.39 -14.29 0.57
N ILE A 447 -0.12 -15.50 0.06
CA ILE A 447 1.25 -15.98 -0.18
C ILE A 447 1.94 -15.14 -1.26
N LEU A 448 1.28 -14.88 -2.39
CA LEU A 448 1.85 -14.11 -3.49
C LEU A 448 2.21 -12.69 -3.05
N LEU A 449 1.34 -12.03 -2.29
CA LEU A 449 1.63 -10.70 -1.75
C LEU A 449 2.70 -10.76 -0.66
N ALA A 450 2.70 -11.77 0.21
CA ALA A 450 3.70 -11.92 1.26
C ALA A 450 5.11 -12.06 0.67
N LEU A 451 5.25 -12.86 -0.39
CA LEU A 451 6.51 -13.00 -1.12
C LEU A 451 6.97 -11.66 -1.72
N LEU A 452 6.10 -10.98 -2.46
CA LEU A 452 6.44 -9.70 -3.08
C LEU A 452 6.87 -8.64 -2.06
N ILE A 453 6.10 -8.50 -0.97
CA ILE A 453 6.40 -7.52 0.09
C ILE A 453 7.66 -7.92 0.84
N GLY A 454 7.78 -9.19 1.24
CA GLY A 454 8.89 -9.69 2.05
C GLY A 454 10.23 -9.71 1.31
N TRP A 455 10.23 -9.89 0.00
CA TRP A 455 11.44 -9.77 -0.82
C TRP A 455 11.92 -8.33 -0.99
N THR A 456 11.00 -7.36 -1.03
CA THR A 456 11.35 -6.01 -1.49
C THR A 456 11.42 -4.98 -0.37
N THR A 457 10.71 -5.18 0.75
CA THR A 457 10.51 -4.13 1.76
C THR A 457 11.25 -4.45 3.06
N PRO A 458 12.36 -3.76 3.39
CA PRO A 458 13.15 -4.00 4.61
C PRO A 458 12.74 -3.10 5.78
N VAL A 459 11.74 -2.23 5.63
CA VAL A 459 11.29 -1.31 6.69
C VAL A 459 9.99 -1.86 7.29
N LEU A 460 10.03 -2.27 8.57
CA LEU A 460 8.89 -2.92 9.23
C LEU A 460 7.61 -2.06 9.25
N GLY A 461 7.73 -0.74 9.42
CA GLY A 461 6.59 0.17 9.31
C GLY A 461 5.93 0.14 7.92
N ALA A 462 6.72 0.03 6.85
CA ALA A 462 6.24 -0.09 5.48
C ALA A 462 5.63 -1.48 5.22
N ILE A 463 6.23 -2.55 5.74
CA ILE A 463 5.65 -3.91 5.69
C ILE A 463 4.26 -3.90 6.33
N HIS A 464 4.12 -3.29 7.51
CA HIS A 464 2.85 -3.20 8.24
C HIS A 464 1.75 -2.56 7.37
N ARG A 465 2.07 -1.46 6.70
CA ARG A 465 1.17 -0.80 5.73
C ARG A 465 0.85 -1.69 4.53
N TYR A 466 1.88 -2.24 3.89
CA TYR A 466 1.74 -2.97 2.62
C TYR A 466 1.02 -4.31 2.76
N ARG A 467 1.07 -4.94 3.94
CA ARG A 467 0.36 -6.20 4.22
C ARG A 467 -1.13 -6.02 4.54
N LEU A 468 -1.68 -4.80 4.51
CA LEU A 468 -3.10 -4.55 4.73
C LEU A 468 -4.03 -5.47 3.89
N PRO A 469 -3.80 -5.69 2.58
CA PRO A 469 -4.63 -6.60 1.79
C PRO A 469 -4.54 -8.06 2.23
N ILE A 470 -3.37 -8.50 2.72
CA ILE A 470 -3.16 -9.86 3.24
C ILE A 470 -4.04 -10.07 4.47
N GLN A 471 -3.97 -9.16 5.44
CA GLN A 471 -4.79 -9.26 6.65
C GLN A 471 -6.28 -9.17 6.35
N LEU A 472 -6.68 -8.30 5.39
CA LEU A 472 -8.07 -8.23 4.95
C LEU A 472 -8.55 -9.57 4.37
N ALA A 473 -7.74 -10.22 3.53
CA ALA A 473 -8.06 -11.54 2.99
C ALA A 473 -8.12 -12.63 4.08
N MET A 474 -7.22 -12.59 5.08
CA MET A 474 -7.28 -13.49 6.25
C MET A 474 -8.57 -13.30 7.04
N ILE A 475 -8.99 -12.06 7.27
CA ILE A 475 -10.27 -11.74 7.93
C ILE A 475 -11.47 -12.23 7.11
N CYS A 476 -11.45 -12.10 5.78
CA CYS A 476 -12.48 -12.68 4.92
C CYS A 476 -12.56 -14.22 5.08
N CYS A 477 -11.41 -14.91 5.15
CA CYS A 477 -11.37 -16.35 5.43
C CYS A 477 -11.97 -16.69 6.80
N ILE A 478 -11.63 -15.91 7.84
CA ILE A 478 -12.20 -16.05 9.18
C ILE A 478 -13.72 -15.91 9.14
N ILE A 479 -14.22 -14.84 8.53
CA ILE A 479 -15.66 -14.55 8.42
C ILE A 479 -16.41 -15.68 7.74
N VAL A 480 -15.86 -16.25 6.66
CA VAL A 480 -16.50 -17.35 5.92
C VAL A 480 -16.47 -18.66 6.71
N ALA A 481 -15.35 -18.99 7.36
CA ALA A 481 -15.14 -20.31 7.97
C ALA A 481 -15.65 -20.41 9.43
N TRP A 482 -15.74 -19.31 10.16
CA TRP A 482 -16.01 -19.33 11.60
C TRP A 482 -17.49 -19.52 11.92
N LYS A 483 -17.79 -20.43 12.86
CA LYS A 483 -19.10 -20.53 13.52
C LYS A 483 -18.89 -20.58 15.04
N PRO A 484 -19.06 -19.46 15.75
CA PRO A 484 -18.88 -19.42 17.18
C PRO A 484 -19.94 -20.26 17.88
N ASN A 485 -19.51 -21.24 18.69
CA ASN A 485 -20.36 -21.98 19.62
C ASN A 485 -20.51 -21.22 20.95
N ILE A 486 -20.70 -19.89 20.88
CA ILE A 486 -20.76 -19.05 22.08
C ILE A 486 -22.22 -18.99 22.55
N GLN A 487 -22.57 -19.79 23.56
CA GLN A 487 -23.87 -19.73 24.24
C GLN A 487 -24.18 -18.33 24.80
N PHE A 488 -23.17 -17.48 25.05
CA PHE A 488 -23.30 -16.13 25.60
C PHE A 488 -23.81 -15.06 24.62
N LEU A 489 -23.82 -15.29 23.30
CA LEU A 489 -24.34 -14.32 22.32
C LEU A 489 -25.84 -14.52 22.02
N LYS A 490 -26.55 -15.33 22.82
CA LYS A 490 -27.99 -15.58 22.69
C LYS A 490 -28.89 -14.61 23.48
N LYS A 491 -28.32 -13.60 24.14
CA LYS A 491 -29.09 -12.51 24.73
C LYS A 491 -29.01 -11.26 23.88
#